data_AF-A0A4Q3EL36-F1
#
_entry.id   AF-A0A4Q3EL36-F1
#
_cell.length_a   1.000
_cell.length_b   1.000
_cell.length_c   1.000
_cell.angle_alpha   90.00
_cell.angle_beta   90.00
_cell.angle_gamma   90.00
#
_symmetry.space_group_name_H-M   'P 1'
#
loop_
_entity.id
_entity.type
_entity.pdbx_description
1 polymer ?
#
loop_
_entity_poly.entity_id
_entity_poly.type
_entity_poly.pdbx_seq_one_letter_code
_entity_poly.pdbx_strand_id
1 'polypeptide(L)' 'GIYRDSGEVRQGLVDEILTQIPEEKIIWEAPQKAQQVWFIKLIGANVNLGNIAPAEVIPLETIRLGLRSDTFDFFLNQ' A
#
# COMPACT_ATOMS: atom_id res chain seq x y z
N GLY A 1 -5.97 -12.00 -9.53
CA GLY A 1 -6.26 -10.79 -8.74
C GLY A 1 -5.35 -9.66 -9.18
N ILE A 2 -5.05 -8.71 -8.29
CA ILE A 2 -4.24 -7.52 -8.60
C ILE A 2 -2.73 -7.77 -8.62
N TYR A 3 -2.31 -8.99 -8.27
CA TYR A 3 -0.91 -9.41 -8.25
C TYR A 3 -0.56 -10.32 -9.44
N ARG A 4 0.70 -10.27 -9.86
CA ARG A 4 1.32 -11.30 -10.70
C ARG A 4 1.74 -12.49 -9.83
N ASP A 5 2.11 -13.59 -10.45
CA ASP A 5 2.61 -14.78 -9.74
C ASP A 5 3.89 -14.48 -8.94
N SER A 6 4.62 -13.42 -9.31
CA SER A 6 5.77 -12.88 -8.58
C SER A 6 5.41 -12.09 -7.31
N GLY A 7 4.13 -11.75 -7.09
CA GLY A 7 3.69 -10.84 -6.03
C GLY A 7 3.73 -9.35 -6.40
N GLU A 8 4.23 -9.01 -7.61
CA GLU A 8 4.23 -7.65 -8.14
C GLU A 8 2.82 -7.12 -8.43
N VAL A 9 2.61 -5.82 -8.19
CA VAL A 9 1.32 -5.17 -8.41
C VAL A 9 1.09 -4.93 -9.90
N ARG A 10 -0.11 -5.26 -10.39
CA ARG A 10 -0.56 -4.93 -11.75
C ARG A 10 -1.05 -3.49 -11.77
N GLN A 11 -0.12 -2.53 -11.84
CA GLN A 11 -0.42 -1.10 -11.74
C GLN A 11 -1.57 -0.65 -12.65
N GLY A 12 -1.54 -0.96 -13.95
CA GLY A 12 -2.60 -0.51 -14.87
C GLY A 12 -4.01 -0.97 -14.49
N LEU A 13 -4.15 -2.15 -13.85
CA LEU A 13 -5.44 -2.62 -13.33
C LEU A 13 -5.87 -1.84 -12.08
N VAL A 14 -4.93 -1.54 -11.16
CA VAL A 14 -5.22 -0.75 -9.97
C VAL A 14 -5.64 0.67 -10.36
N ASP A 15 -4.93 1.28 -11.31
CA ASP A 15 -5.23 2.61 -11.83
C ASP A 15 -6.63 2.63 -12.45
N GLU A 16 -6.99 1.63 -13.26
CA GLU A 16 -8.33 1.50 -13.85
C GLU A 16 -9.43 1.43 -12.78
N ILE A 17 -9.23 0.64 -11.73
CA ILE A 17 -10.18 0.55 -10.61
C ILE A 17 -10.35 1.90 -9.91
N LEU A 18 -9.25 2.61 -9.65
CA LEU A 18 -9.27 3.92 -8.99
C LEU A 18 -9.97 5.00 -9.84
N THR A 19 -10.08 4.83 -11.16
CA THR A 19 -10.90 5.72 -12.00
C THR A 19 -12.41 5.54 -11.80
N GLN A 20 -12.84 4.36 -11.31
CA GLN A 20 -14.26 3.99 -11.23
C GLN A 20 -14.81 4.00 -9.80
N ILE A 21 -13.96 3.69 -8.81
CA ILE A 21 -14.37 3.53 -7.42
C ILE A 21 -13.50 4.45 -6.55
N PRO A 22 -14.11 5.31 -5.71
CA PRO A 22 -13.37 6.12 -4.76
C PRO A 22 -12.51 5.26 -3.82
N GLU A 23 -11.26 5.65 -3.63
CA GLU A 23 -10.24 4.89 -2.89
C GLU A 23 -10.65 4.56 -1.44
N GLU A 24 -11.40 5.46 -0.80
CA GLU A 24 -11.87 5.31 0.58
C GLU A 24 -12.89 4.18 0.75
N LYS A 25 -13.49 3.71 -0.35
CA LYS A 25 -14.44 2.60 -0.38
C LYS A 25 -13.78 1.24 -0.67
N ILE A 26 -12.47 1.20 -0.84
CA ILE A 26 -11.72 0.00 -1.23
C ILE A 26 -10.80 -0.42 -0.09
N ILE A 27 -10.74 -1.72 0.19
CA ILE A 27 -9.69 -2.34 1.01
C ILE A 27 -8.82 -3.19 0.10
N TRP A 28 -7.52 -2.90 0.05
CA TRP A 28 -6.57 -3.64 -0.77
C TRP A 28 -5.86 -4.71 0.07
N GLU A 29 -5.90 -5.96 -0.35
CA GLU A 29 -5.12 -7.01 0.32
C GLU A 29 -3.63 -6.79 0.07
N ALA A 30 -2.83 -6.53 1.11
CA ALA A 30 -1.39 -6.28 0.98
C ALA A 30 -0.57 -7.09 2.00
N PRO A 31 -0.58 -8.44 1.90
CA PRO A 31 0.07 -9.31 2.88
C PRO A 31 1.59 -9.14 2.97
N GLN A 32 2.24 -8.60 1.93
CA GLN A 32 3.69 -8.40 1.90
C GLN A 32 4.07 -6.93 2.09
N LYS A 33 5.17 -6.67 2.80
CA LYS A 33 5.70 -5.31 3.03
C LYS A 33 5.83 -4.48 1.74
N ALA A 34 6.35 -5.09 0.66
CA ALA A 34 6.52 -4.39 -0.61
C ALA A 34 5.19 -3.85 -1.18
N GLN A 35 4.11 -4.59 -0.99
CA GLN A 35 2.76 -4.21 -1.43
C GLN A 35 2.20 -3.07 -0.57
N GLN A 36 2.42 -3.12 0.76
CA GLN A 36 2.03 -2.07 1.70
C GLN A 36 2.70 -0.74 1.34
N VAL A 37 4.03 -0.77 1.13
CA VAL A 37 4.82 0.40 0.73
C VAL A 37 4.33 0.95 -0.61
N TRP A 38 4.03 0.07 -1.57
CA TRP A 38 3.55 0.47 -2.90
C TRP A 38 2.22 1.23 -2.81
N PHE A 39 1.24 0.70 -2.08
CA PHE A 39 -0.05 1.36 -1.91
C PHE A 39 0.04 2.67 -1.13
N ILE A 40 0.89 2.74 -0.10
CA ILE A 40 1.13 3.98 0.66
C ILE A 40 1.75 5.05 -0.24
N LYS A 41 2.64 4.68 -1.17
CA LYS A 41 3.23 5.63 -2.12
C LYS A 41 2.25 6.07 -3.21
N LEU A 42 1.34 5.20 -3.63
CA LEU A 42 0.35 5.49 -4.67
C LEU A 42 -0.82 6.34 -4.15
N ILE A 43 -1.44 5.90 -3.05
CA ILE A 43 -2.73 6.44 -2.54
C ILE A 43 -2.49 7.34 -1.32
N GLY A 44 -1.39 7.14 -0.59
CA GLY A 44 -1.06 7.91 0.60
C GLY A 44 -1.19 7.11 1.90
N ALA A 45 -0.77 7.75 3.00
CA ALA A 45 -0.68 7.13 4.32
C ALA A 45 -2.02 6.61 4.89
N ASN A 46 -3.17 7.04 4.34
CA ASN A 46 -4.51 6.66 4.81
C ASN A 46 -5.16 5.54 3.97
N VAL A 47 -4.44 4.94 3.01
CA VAL A 47 -4.98 3.83 2.22
C VAL A 47 -5.46 2.67 3.10
N ASN A 48 -6.65 2.13 2.83
CA ASN A 48 -7.16 0.97 3.57
C ASN A 48 -6.49 -0.32 3.09
N LEU A 49 -5.83 -1.04 4.00
CA LEU A 49 -5.13 -2.29 3.68
C LEU A 49 -5.68 -3.46 4.50
N GLY A 50 -5.84 -4.60 3.85
CA GLY A 50 -6.30 -5.86 4.42
C GLY A 50 -5.25 -6.96 4.31
N ASN A 51 -5.54 -8.12 4.92
CA ASN A 51 -4.66 -9.29 4.96
C ASN A 51 -3.26 -8.99 5.55
N ILE A 52 -3.20 -8.08 6.52
CA ILE A 52 -1.97 -7.73 7.24
C ILE A 52 -1.70 -8.80 8.30
N ALA A 53 -0.52 -9.40 8.26
CA ALA A 53 -0.10 -10.34 9.29
C ALA A 53 -0.08 -9.64 10.68
N PRO A 54 -0.51 -10.28 11.78
CA PRO A 54 -0.54 -9.64 13.09
C PRO A 54 0.80 -9.04 13.53
N ALA A 55 1.91 -9.68 13.17
CA ALA A 55 3.26 -9.18 13.47
C ALA A 55 3.66 -7.94 12.66
N GLU A 56 2.98 -7.67 11.54
CA GLU A 56 3.26 -6.55 10.63
C GLU A 56 2.42 -5.29 10.96
N VAL A 57 1.55 -5.31 11.97
CA VAL A 57 0.70 -4.15 12.32
C VAL A 57 1.55 -2.93 12.73
N ILE A 58 2.50 -3.10 13.65
CA ILE A 58 3.41 -2.01 14.05
C ILE A 58 4.34 -1.61 12.90
N PRO A 59 4.99 -2.55 12.19
CA PRO A 59 5.73 -2.23 10.97
C PRO A 59 4.94 -1.41 9.95
N LEU A 60 3.68 -1.77 9.67
CA LEU A 60 2.82 -1.02 8.76
C LEU A 60 2.62 0.42 9.23
N GLU A 61 2.35 0.64 10.52
CA GLU A 61 2.17 1.98 11.06
C GLU A 61 3.45 2.83 10.93
N THR A 62 4.62 2.24 11.15
CA THR A 62 5.89 2.97 10.91
C THR A 62 6.09 3.34 9.44
N ILE A 63 5.58 2.52 8.50
CA ILE A 63 5.62 2.84 7.07
C ILE A 63 4.66 4.00 6.78
N ARG A 64 3.46 4.02 7.37
CA ARG A 64 2.47 5.11 7.22
C ARG A 64 2.99 6.45 7.74
N LEU A 65 3.75 6.43 8.83
CA LEU A 65 4.32 7.63 9.46
C LEU A 65 5.67 8.07 8.87
N GLY A 66 6.20 7.35 7.88
CA GLY A 66 7.54 7.62 7.35
C GLY A 66 8.69 7.34 8.33
N LEU A 67 8.44 6.57 9.39
CA LEU A 67 9.42 6.22 10.43
C LEU A 67 10.24 4.97 10.08
N ARG A 68 10.04 4.40 8.89
CA ARG A 68 10.77 3.26 8.36
C ARG A 68 11.46 3.63 7.06
N SER A 69 12.65 3.06 6.82
CA SER A 69 13.49 3.39 5.66
C SER A 69 12.76 3.28 4.31
N ASP A 70 11.79 2.37 4.18
CA ASP A 70 11.04 2.16 2.94
C ASP A 70 10.22 3.39 2.49
N THR A 71 9.82 4.26 3.43
CA THR A 71 9.02 5.48 3.19
C THR A 71 9.62 6.76 3.78
N PHE A 72 10.75 6.68 4.49
CA PHE A 72 11.43 7.86 5.08
C PHE A 72 11.70 8.97 4.04
N ASP A 73 12.40 8.65 2.95
CA ASP A 73 12.72 9.62 1.89
C ASP A 73 11.47 10.09 1.12
N PHE A 74 10.44 9.23 1.07
CA PHE A 74 9.17 9.58 0.43
C PHE A 74 8.44 10.68 1.19
N PHE A 75 8.45 10.63 2.53
CA PHE A 75 7.81 11.65 3.37
C PHE A 75 8.70 12.86 3.66
N LEU A 76 10.02 12.75 3.52
CA LEU A 76 10.92 13.90 3.66
C LEU A 76 10.75 14.96 2.57
N ASN A 77 10.34 14.54 1.37
CA ASN A 77 10.26 15.40 0.19
C ASN A 77 8.81 15.76 -0.19
N GLN A 78 7.84 15.48 0.69
CA GLN A 78 6.43 15.86 0.52
C GLN A 78 6.11 17.20 1.16
#